data_AF-A0A7C7KXJ1-F1
#
_entry.id   AF-A0A7C7KXJ1-F1
#
_cell.length_a   1.000
_cell.length_b   1.000
_cell.length_c   1.000
_cell.angle_alpha   90.00
_cell.angle_beta   90.00
_cell.angle_gamma   90.00
#
_symmetry.space_group_name_H-M   'P 1'
#
loop_
_entity.id
_entity.type
_entity.pdbx_description
1 polymer ?
#
loop_
_entity_poly.entity_id
_entity_poly.type
_entity_poly.pdbx_seq_one_letter_code
_entity_poly.pdbx_strand_id
1 'polypeptide(L)'
;MPTRLRKVRKRRGSRTMGWGQIGQHRKTGAKGGRGMAGGHKHKWTKLLKTGYFGKEGFHNPTSKEVHAININELAGLVEKLGGTEINLARMGVDKLIGKGYIDKPVTVIVKSWSKAAEEKINKAGGRIHPPQPQAG
;
A
#
# COMPACT_ATOMS: atom_id res chain seq x y z
N MET A 1 9.21 -11.92 29.87
CA MET A 1 10.31 -12.14 28.91
C MET A 1 11.44 -12.93 29.56
N PRO A 2 11.93 -14.03 28.96
CA PRO A 2 13.00 -14.82 29.56
C PRO A 2 14.32 -14.05 29.56
N THR A 3 14.79 -13.66 30.75
CA THR A 3 16.03 -12.90 30.93
C THR A 3 17.28 -13.75 30.69
N ARG A 4 17.14 -15.09 30.59
CA ARG A 4 18.20 -16.09 30.39
C ARG A 4 18.96 -15.90 29.08
N LEU A 5 18.27 -15.56 28.00
CA LEU A 5 18.86 -15.46 26.65
C LEU A 5 19.42 -14.07 26.31
N ARG A 6 19.36 -13.10 27.24
CA ARG A 6 19.87 -11.74 26.97
C ARG A 6 21.39 -11.74 26.99
N LYS A 7 21.99 -11.10 25.98
CA LYS A 7 23.46 -10.90 25.86
C LYS A 7 24.13 -10.34 27.12
N VAL A 8 23.39 -9.61 27.95
CA VAL A 8 23.87 -9.04 29.22
C VAL A 8 24.41 -10.14 30.14
N ARG A 9 23.75 -11.30 30.24
CA ARG A 9 24.20 -12.37 31.15
C ARG A 9 25.57 -12.92 30.77
N LYS A 10 25.78 -13.23 29.48
CA LYS A 10 27.09 -13.68 28.96
C LYS A 10 28.19 -12.61 29.10
N ARG A 11 27.82 -11.32 29.07
CA ARG A 11 28.78 -10.19 29.15
C ARG A 11 29.05 -9.70 30.57
N ARG A 12 28.35 -10.20 31.61
CA ARG A 12 28.70 -9.88 33.01
C ARG A 12 30.11 -10.40 33.31
N GLY A 13 30.96 -9.54 33.87
CA GLY A 13 32.40 -9.82 34.03
C GLY A 13 33.27 -9.28 32.89
N SER A 14 32.68 -8.86 31.76
CA SER A 14 33.43 -8.12 30.73
C SER A 14 33.53 -6.63 31.10
N ARG A 15 34.70 -6.02 30.87
CA ARG A 15 34.97 -4.63 31.24
C ARG A 15 34.10 -3.59 30.51
N THR A 16 33.75 -3.83 29.24
CA THR A 16 33.15 -2.80 28.36
C THR A 16 31.77 -3.16 27.82
N MET A 17 31.23 -4.34 28.20
CA MET A 17 29.96 -4.85 27.67
C MET A 17 29.88 -4.90 26.13
N GLY A 18 31.04 -4.92 25.45
CA GLY A 18 31.18 -4.98 23.99
C GLY A 18 31.05 -3.64 23.26
N TRP A 19 31.27 -2.50 23.93
CA TRP A 19 31.27 -1.16 23.32
C TRP A 19 32.66 -0.63 22.94
N GLY A 20 33.68 -1.48 22.99
CA GLY A 20 35.09 -1.13 22.74
C GLY A 20 35.74 -0.43 23.94
N GLN A 21 37.07 -0.28 23.92
CA GLN A 21 37.84 0.31 25.03
C GLN A 21 37.81 1.85 25.02
N ILE A 22 37.89 2.47 23.84
CA ILE A 22 38.16 3.90 23.69
C ILE A 22 36.85 4.72 23.55
N GLY A 23 35.99 4.36 22.59
CA GLY A 23 34.77 5.11 22.28
C GLY A 23 33.64 4.97 23.31
N GLN A 24 33.49 3.78 23.91
CA GLN A 24 32.49 3.41 24.92
C GLN A 24 31.04 3.75 24.55
N HIS A 25 30.08 3.34 25.39
CA HIS A 25 28.67 3.69 25.22
C HIS A 25 28.33 5.02 25.89
N ARG A 26 28.68 6.13 25.23
CA ARG A 26 28.32 7.48 25.71
C ARG A 26 26.88 7.85 25.30
N LYS A 27 26.43 9.02 25.77
CA LYS A 27 25.08 9.57 25.52
C LYS A 27 24.90 9.98 24.04
N THR A 28 23.90 10.81 23.75
CA THR A 28 23.50 11.23 22.39
C THR A 28 24.60 11.91 21.57
N GLY A 29 25.62 12.49 22.21
CA GLY A 29 26.79 13.05 21.51
C GLY A 29 27.51 12.02 20.65
N ALA A 30 27.69 10.79 21.13
CA ALA A 30 28.30 9.71 20.36
C ALA A 30 27.44 9.26 19.16
N LYS A 31 26.14 9.59 19.17
CA LYS A 31 25.21 9.34 18.05
C LYS A 31 25.11 10.54 17.09
N GLY A 32 25.87 11.60 17.33
CA GLY A 32 25.79 12.86 16.59
C GLY A 32 24.46 13.59 16.80
N GLY A 33 23.91 13.58 18.01
CA GLY A 33 22.66 14.24 18.39
C GLY A 33 21.46 13.30 18.55
N ARG A 34 20.32 13.84 19.01
CA ARG A 34 19.06 13.09 19.19
C ARG A 34 18.24 13.12 17.90
N GLY A 35 17.69 11.96 17.50
CA GLY A 35 16.83 11.86 16.31
C GLY A 35 17.53 12.28 15.01
N MET A 36 16.84 13.09 14.21
CA MET A 36 17.29 13.59 12.90
C MET A 36 18.25 14.79 12.98
N ALA A 37 18.74 15.13 14.18
CA ALA A 37 19.74 16.17 14.36
C ALA A 37 20.98 15.91 13.48
N GLY A 38 21.39 16.95 12.74
CA GLY A 38 22.50 16.87 11.79
C GLY A 38 22.12 16.41 10.39
N GLY A 39 20.83 16.22 10.08
CA GLY A 39 20.40 15.69 8.79
C GLY A 39 20.84 16.51 7.58
N HIS A 40 20.88 17.84 7.68
CA HIS A 40 21.45 18.75 6.67
C HIS A 40 22.92 19.14 6.93
N LYS A 41 23.54 18.57 7.97
CA LYS A 41 24.92 18.88 8.39
C LYS A 41 25.71 17.58 8.42
N HIS A 42 26.38 17.22 9.52
CA HIS A 42 27.26 16.05 9.64
C HIS A 42 26.63 14.67 9.36
N LYS A 43 25.30 14.54 9.22
CA LYS A 43 24.61 13.29 8.81
C LYS A 43 24.05 13.33 7.37
N TRP A 44 24.35 14.38 6.60
CA TRP A 44 23.81 14.59 5.25
C TRP A 44 24.09 13.42 4.31
N THR A 45 25.28 12.81 4.39
CA THR A 45 25.67 11.65 3.56
C THR A 45 24.72 10.47 3.71
N LYS A 46 24.16 10.26 4.92
CA LYS A 46 23.18 9.18 5.15
C LYS A 46 21.84 9.48 4.45
N LEU A 47 21.48 10.75 4.32
CA LEU A 47 20.17 11.18 3.82
C LEU A 47 20.16 11.49 2.34
N LEU A 48 21.32 11.68 1.72
CA LEU A 48 21.47 12.01 0.30
C LEU A 48 20.67 11.07 -0.62
N LYS A 49 20.68 9.75 -0.34
CA LYS A 49 19.99 8.74 -1.17
C LYS A 49 18.50 8.56 -0.86
N THR A 50 17.97 9.27 0.13
CA THR A 50 16.61 9.00 0.65
C THR A 50 15.55 9.96 0.15
N GLY A 51 15.92 11.06 -0.51
CA GLY A 51 14.97 12.11 -0.90
C GLY A 51 14.21 12.72 0.29
N TYR A 52 14.72 12.55 1.51
CA TYR A 52 13.99 12.88 2.74
C TYR A 52 13.67 14.36 2.87
N PHE A 53 14.55 15.21 2.36
CA PHE A 53 14.35 16.65 2.35
C PHE A 53 13.96 17.10 0.94
N GLY A 54 12.86 17.81 0.86
CA GLY A 54 12.30 18.31 -0.39
C GLY A 54 10.79 18.49 -0.25
N LYS A 55 10.21 19.22 -1.20
CA LYS A 55 8.77 19.23 -1.43
C LYS A 55 8.59 18.90 -2.90
N GLU A 56 7.75 17.91 -3.19
CA GLU A 56 7.43 17.50 -4.55
C GLU A 56 5.92 17.67 -4.77
N GLY A 57 5.55 18.31 -5.88
CA GLY A 57 4.14 18.51 -6.27
C GLY A 57 3.37 19.48 -5.38
N PHE A 58 2.04 19.34 -5.39
CA PHE A 58 1.09 20.12 -4.60
C PHE A 58 -0.02 19.21 -4.06
N HIS A 59 -0.64 19.60 -2.94
CA HIS A 59 -1.78 18.90 -2.37
C HIS A 59 -3.09 19.47 -2.92
N ASN A 60 -3.93 18.63 -3.52
CA ASN A 60 -5.27 19.01 -3.93
C ASN A 60 -6.30 18.63 -2.84
N PRO A 61 -6.90 19.58 -2.12
CA PRO A 61 -7.85 19.29 -1.04
C PRO A 61 -9.20 18.72 -1.54
N THR A 62 -9.49 18.84 -2.84
CA THR A 62 -10.74 18.33 -3.44
C THR A 62 -10.55 17.01 -4.21
N SER A 63 -9.44 16.32 -3.99
CA SER A 63 -9.19 15.00 -4.59
C SER A 63 -10.31 14.03 -4.22
N LYS A 64 -10.91 13.40 -5.23
CA LYS A 64 -11.89 12.33 -5.04
C LYS A 64 -11.17 10.99 -5.06
N GLU A 65 -11.39 10.17 -4.03
CA GLU A 65 -10.96 8.78 -4.05
C GLU A 65 -11.86 8.00 -5.02
N VAL A 66 -11.26 7.18 -5.87
CA VAL A 66 -11.98 6.33 -6.83
C VAL A 66 -11.79 4.89 -6.38
N HIS A 67 -12.88 4.25 -5.95
CA HIS A 67 -12.82 2.85 -5.56
C HIS A 67 -12.83 1.98 -6.82
N ALA A 68 -11.75 1.23 -7.02
CA ALA A 68 -11.58 0.39 -8.20
C ALA A 68 -11.49 -1.09 -7.82
N ILE A 69 -12.12 -1.95 -8.61
CA ILE A 69 -12.08 -3.40 -8.46
C ILE A 69 -11.41 -4.04 -9.69
N ASN A 70 -10.69 -5.14 -9.47
CA ASN A 70 -10.08 -5.92 -10.55
C ASN A 70 -11.00 -7.06 -11.02
N ILE A 71 -10.79 -7.55 -12.25
CA ILE A 71 -11.52 -8.71 -12.78
C ILE A 71 -11.36 -9.97 -11.91
N ASN A 72 -10.18 -10.21 -11.34
CA ASN A 72 -9.98 -11.36 -10.44
C ASN A 72 -10.88 -11.32 -9.20
N GLU A 73 -11.04 -10.13 -8.61
CA GLU A 73 -11.90 -9.94 -7.44
C GLU A 73 -13.37 -10.05 -7.84
N LEU A 74 -13.72 -9.54 -9.03
CA LEU A 74 -15.04 -9.74 -9.62
C LEU A 74 -15.35 -11.24 -9.80
N ALA A 75 -14.42 -12.04 -10.34
CA ALA A 75 -14.62 -13.48 -10.51
C ALA A 75 -14.91 -14.18 -9.17
N GLY A 76 -14.21 -13.81 -8.10
CA GLY A 76 -14.50 -14.31 -6.75
C GLY A 76 -15.86 -13.86 -6.20
N LEU A 77 -16.34 -12.66 -6.57
CA LEU A 77 -17.70 -12.21 -6.22
C LEU A 77 -18.77 -12.98 -6.98
N VAL A 78 -18.55 -13.28 -8.25
CA VAL A 78 -19.44 -14.10 -9.09
C VAL A 78 -19.62 -15.49 -8.49
N GLU A 79 -18.53 -16.11 -8.05
CA GLU A 79 -18.57 -17.43 -7.41
C GLU A 79 -19.35 -17.44 -6.09
N LYS A 80 -19.22 -16.37 -5.30
CA LYS A 80 -19.90 -16.27 -4.00
C LYS A 80 -21.38 -15.94 -4.12
N LEU A 81 -21.74 -15.03 -5.04
CA LEU A 81 -23.11 -14.54 -5.19
C LEU A 81 -23.93 -15.42 -6.13
N GLY A 82 -23.29 -16.23 -6.97
CA GLY A 82 -23.96 -17.12 -7.93
C GLY A 82 -24.80 -16.40 -9.00
N GLY A 83 -24.76 -15.07 -9.04
CA GLY A 83 -25.53 -14.23 -9.95
C GLY A 83 -24.75 -13.88 -11.22
N THR A 84 -25.46 -13.87 -12.35
CA THR A 84 -24.93 -13.47 -13.66
C THR A 84 -24.85 -11.95 -13.82
N GLU A 85 -25.54 -11.19 -12.97
CA GLU A 85 -25.57 -9.72 -12.98
C GLU A 85 -25.01 -9.16 -11.68
N ILE A 86 -23.98 -8.32 -11.78
CA ILE A 86 -23.31 -7.70 -10.63
C ILE A 86 -23.36 -6.19 -10.76
N ASN A 87 -24.00 -5.55 -9.79
CA ASN A 87 -24.05 -4.10 -9.70
C ASN A 87 -22.95 -3.55 -8.79
N LEU A 88 -21.81 -3.23 -9.40
CA LEU A 88 -20.66 -2.66 -8.71
C LEU A 88 -20.93 -1.23 -8.21
N ALA A 89 -21.76 -0.46 -8.91
CA ALA A 89 -22.12 0.90 -8.48
C ALA A 89 -22.86 0.89 -7.14
N ARG A 90 -23.78 -0.06 -6.91
CA ARG A 90 -24.46 -0.25 -5.62
C ARG A 90 -23.52 -0.72 -4.51
N MET A 91 -22.45 -1.40 -4.86
CA MET A 91 -21.41 -1.85 -3.94
C MET A 91 -20.37 -0.76 -3.63
N GLY A 92 -20.55 0.47 -4.14
CA GLY A 92 -19.64 1.59 -3.90
C GLY A 92 -18.37 1.56 -4.75
N VAL A 93 -18.35 0.79 -5.84
CA VAL A 93 -17.21 0.70 -6.75
C VAL A 93 -17.44 1.60 -7.97
N ASP A 94 -16.52 2.53 -8.18
CA ASP A 94 -16.55 3.51 -9.27
C ASP A 94 -15.95 3.00 -10.58
N LYS A 95 -14.92 2.13 -10.48
CA LYS A 95 -14.12 1.74 -11.65
C LYS A 95 -13.79 0.25 -11.72
N LEU A 96 -13.95 -0.34 -12.89
CA LEU A 96 -13.49 -1.71 -13.17
C LEU A 96 -12.16 -1.72 -13.94
N ILE A 97 -11.17 -2.46 -13.42
CA ILE A 97 -9.82 -2.57 -13.97
C ILE A 97 -9.54 -3.98 -14.48
N GLY A 98 -8.86 -4.07 -15.63
CA GLY A 98 -8.66 -5.31 -16.38
C GLY A 98 -7.59 -6.28 -15.85
N LYS A 99 -7.15 -6.19 -14.59
CA LYS A 99 -6.18 -7.15 -14.03
C LYS A 99 -6.89 -8.46 -13.69
N GLY A 100 -6.41 -9.55 -14.26
CA GLY A 100 -6.99 -10.87 -14.04
C GLY A 100 -7.68 -11.51 -15.24
N TYR A 101 -8.44 -12.55 -14.98
CA TYR A 101 -9.16 -13.34 -15.97
C TYR A 101 -10.54 -13.77 -15.44
N ILE A 102 -11.49 -13.93 -16.35
CA ILE A 102 -12.86 -14.35 -16.04
C ILE A 102 -13.34 -15.24 -17.18
N ASP A 103 -13.80 -16.44 -16.84
CA ASP A 103 -14.36 -17.41 -17.80
C ASP A 103 -15.88 -17.30 -17.92
N LYS A 104 -16.53 -16.87 -16.84
CA LYS A 104 -17.98 -16.87 -16.75
C LYS A 104 -18.56 -15.62 -17.43
N PRO A 105 -19.64 -15.75 -18.21
CA PRO A 105 -20.34 -14.58 -18.75
C PRO A 105 -20.99 -13.82 -17.59
N VAL A 106 -20.67 -12.53 -17.47
CA VAL A 106 -21.20 -11.66 -16.40
C VAL A 106 -21.62 -10.32 -16.98
N THR A 107 -22.80 -9.87 -16.57
CA THR A 107 -23.28 -8.50 -16.82
C THR A 107 -22.86 -7.62 -15.66
N VAL A 108 -22.03 -6.62 -15.92
CA VAL A 108 -21.47 -5.73 -14.89
C VAL A 108 -22.05 -4.33 -15.03
N ILE A 109 -22.63 -3.81 -13.95
CA ILE A 109 -23.09 -2.41 -13.89
C ILE A 109 -22.07 -1.58 -13.10
N VAL A 110 -21.36 -0.68 -13.77
CA VAL A 110 -20.31 0.14 -13.16
C VAL A 110 -20.21 1.51 -13.82
N LYS A 111 -19.80 2.53 -13.05
CA LYS A 111 -19.71 3.92 -13.52
C LYS A 111 -18.63 4.14 -14.57
N SER A 112 -17.50 3.45 -14.45
CA SER A 112 -16.39 3.54 -15.40
C SER A 112 -15.62 2.21 -15.50
N TRP A 113 -14.98 1.96 -16.65
CA TRP A 113 -14.18 0.75 -16.87
C TRP A 113 -12.96 1.04 -17.74
N SER A 114 -11.93 0.18 -17.63
CA SER A 114 -10.76 0.21 -18.51
C SER A 114 -11.02 -0.55 -19.82
N LYS A 115 -10.40 -0.13 -20.93
CA LYS A 115 -10.49 -0.84 -22.24
C LYS A 115 -10.12 -2.32 -22.13
N ALA A 116 -9.05 -2.62 -21.39
CA ALA A 116 -8.62 -4.01 -21.15
C ALA A 116 -9.65 -4.83 -20.34
N ALA A 117 -10.47 -4.18 -19.50
CA ALA A 117 -11.52 -4.90 -18.77
C ALA A 117 -12.70 -5.25 -19.69
N GLU A 118 -13.09 -4.30 -20.55
CA GLU A 118 -14.14 -4.48 -21.55
C GLU A 118 -13.82 -5.63 -22.51
N GLU A 119 -12.61 -5.67 -23.06
CA GLU A 119 -12.18 -6.75 -23.95
C GLU A 119 -12.26 -8.13 -23.29
N LYS A 120 -11.87 -8.23 -22.01
CA LYS A 120 -11.87 -9.51 -21.28
C LYS A 120 -13.28 -9.97 -20.94
N ILE A 121 -14.15 -9.05 -20.53
CA ILE A 121 -15.56 -9.39 -20.25
C ILE A 121 -16.29 -9.77 -21.54
N ASN A 122 -16.07 -9.05 -22.64
CA ASN A 122 -16.65 -9.38 -23.92
C ASN A 122 -16.15 -10.75 -24.42
N LYS A 123 -14.86 -11.08 -24.23
CA LYS A 123 -14.30 -12.42 -24.54
C LYS A 123 -14.95 -13.54 -23.73
N ALA A 124 -15.31 -13.27 -22.48
CA ALA A 124 -16.04 -14.21 -21.62
C ALA A 124 -17.54 -14.29 -21.95
N GLY A 125 -18.03 -13.53 -22.94
CA GLY A 125 -19.45 -13.45 -23.30
C GLY A 125 -20.30 -12.58 -22.35
N GLY A 126 -19.66 -11.78 -21.50
CA GLY A 126 -20.32 -10.81 -20.63
C GLY A 126 -20.61 -9.47 -21.29
N ARG A 127 -21.27 -8.57 -20.56
CA ARG A 127 -21.59 -7.20 -21.00
C ARG A 127 -21.36 -6.20 -19.88
N ILE A 128 -21.05 -4.95 -20.22
CA ILE A 128 -20.88 -3.86 -19.25
C ILE A 128 -21.91 -2.78 -19.53
N HIS A 129 -22.58 -2.29 -18.50
CA HIS A 129 -23.55 -1.21 -18.59
C HIS A 129 -23.25 -0.08 -17.59
N PRO A 130 -23.49 1.19 -17.98
CA PRO A 130 -23.48 2.29 -17.02
C PRO A 130 -24.70 2.17 -16.08
N PRO A 131 -24.59 2.62 -14.81
CA PRO A 131 -25.74 2.69 -13.93
C PRO A 131 -26.76 3.68 -14.47
N GLN A 132 -28.03 3.29 -14.52
CA GLN A 132 -29.13 4.19 -14.90
C GLN A 132 -29.23 5.33 -13.86
N PRO A 133 -29.46 6.58 -14.29
CA PRO A 133 -29.70 7.68 -13.36
C PRO A 133 -30.98 7.38 -12.57
N GLN A 134 -30.88 7.32 -11.25
CA GLN A 134 -32.09 7.28 -10.41
C GLN A 134 -32.73 8.67 -10.52
N ALA A 135 -33.89 8.73 -11.17
CA ALA A 135 -34.73 9.93 -11.19
C ALA A 135 -35.12 10.24 -9.73
N GLY A 136 -34.65 11.38 -9.24
CA GLY A 136 -35.04 11.99 -7.96
C GLY A 136 -35.68 13.33 -8.22
#